data_AF-A0A1D6IJC5-F1
#
_entry.id   AF-A0A1D6IJC5-F1
#
_cell.length_a   1.000
_cell.length_b   1.000
_cell.length_c   1.000
_cell.angle_alpha   90.00
_cell.angle_beta   90.00
_cell.angle_gamma   90.00
#
_symmetry.space_group_name_H-M   'P 1'
#
loop_
_entity.id
_entity.type
_entity.pdbx_description
1 polymer ?
#
loop_
_entity_poly.entity_id
_entity_poly.type
_entity_poly.pdbx_seq_one_letter_code
_entity_poly.pdbx_strand_id
1 'polypeptide(L)'
;MGEWRLMDELFVLRAIYLLGSGDMLQQFLITIFDKLDRGNSWDDDFELNNLLQESIRNSADKMLLTAPDSLVVSLAKYDTHNGEEGISTSKKGRALGFGIDALDMLNFTYKVSWPLDLIINTEALKKYNQVMGFLLKVKRAKFVLDETRKWMWKARGRTAHNFKQHLIVAQKLLHFVDAFHQYVMDRVYHSAWTELCDGMTAATTLDEVMEVHEAYLSSIQRQCFVASDKLWALIASRVKTILGLALDFHNVEQTLSTGGTASAVRTRCEMEIDRIEKQFDECVIFLLRILSFKLNVGHFPHLADLVTRINYNHYFMSDSGSFSAIPGSRPR
;
A
#
# COMPACT_ATOMS: atom_id res chain seq x y z
N MET A 1 -16.51 -29.69 -4.54
CA MET A 1 -15.41 -28.87 -3.95
C MET A 1 -14.23 -29.68 -3.39
N GLY A 2 -14.42 -30.87 -2.82
CA GLY A 2 -13.33 -31.65 -2.21
C GLY A 2 -12.31 -32.29 -3.18
N GLU A 3 -12.69 -32.62 -4.42
CA GLU A 3 -11.80 -33.31 -5.37
C GLU A 3 -10.83 -32.38 -6.11
N TRP A 4 -11.20 -31.11 -6.29
CA TRP A 4 -10.41 -30.14 -7.09
C TRP A 4 -9.52 -29.22 -6.26
N ARG A 5 -9.64 -29.25 -4.92
CA ARG A 5 -8.87 -28.39 -4.00
C ARG A 5 -8.91 -26.89 -4.35
N LEU A 6 -9.99 -26.41 -4.98
CA LEU A 6 -10.15 -25.01 -5.39
C LEU A 6 -9.98 -24.03 -4.22
N MET A 7 -10.55 -24.36 -3.06
CA MET A 7 -10.41 -23.54 -1.85
C MET A 7 -8.95 -23.44 -1.38
N ASP A 8 -8.16 -24.49 -1.60
CA ASP A 8 -6.73 -24.45 -1.27
C ASP A 8 -6.00 -23.47 -2.17
N GLU A 9 -6.25 -23.51 -3.48
CA GLU A 9 -5.66 -22.57 -4.44
C GLU A 9 -6.10 -21.12 -4.18
N LEU A 10 -7.38 -20.88 -3.86
CA LEU A 10 -7.85 -19.55 -3.49
C LEU A 10 -7.21 -19.05 -2.19
N PHE A 11 -6.95 -19.94 -1.24
CA PHE A 11 -6.21 -19.60 -0.02
C PHE A 11 -4.76 -19.22 -0.35
N VAL A 12 -4.10 -19.94 -1.24
CA VAL A 12 -2.76 -19.60 -1.75
C VAL A 12 -2.76 -18.21 -2.42
N LEU A 13 -3.73 -17.92 -3.29
CA LEU A 13 -3.86 -16.60 -3.89
C LEU A 13 -4.07 -15.51 -2.86
N ARG A 14 -4.90 -15.74 -1.83
CA ARG A 14 -5.09 -14.81 -0.72
C ARG A 14 -3.81 -14.59 0.08
N ALA A 15 -3.07 -15.67 0.38
CA ALA A 15 -1.80 -15.60 1.10
C ALA A 15 -0.77 -14.74 0.35
N ILE A 16 -0.70 -14.87 -0.97
CA ILE A 16 0.27 -14.18 -1.83
C ILE A 16 -0.21 -12.76 -2.19
N TYR A 17 -1.33 -12.62 -2.89
CA TYR A 17 -1.77 -11.36 -3.50
C TYR A 17 -2.43 -10.40 -2.51
N LEU A 18 -2.97 -10.90 -1.40
CA LEU A 18 -3.52 -10.04 -0.33
C LEU A 18 -2.55 -9.86 0.84
N LEU A 19 -1.29 -10.27 0.69
CA LEU A 19 -0.25 -10.17 1.73
C LEU A 19 -0.62 -10.89 3.03
N GLY A 20 -1.39 -11.97 2.94
CA GLY A 20 -1.94 -12.71 4.08
C GLY A 20 -0.90 -13.48 4.89
N SER A 21 0.06 -14.11 4.23
CA SER A 21 1.15 -14.81 4.92
C SER A 21 2.20 -13.78 5.31
N GLY A 22 2.00 -13.23 6.52
CA GLY A 22 2.75 -12.12 7.06
C GLY A 22 4.25 -12.39 7.13
N ASP A 23 4.67 -13.62 7.42
CA ASP A 23 6.07 -14.03 7.53
C ASP A 23 6.75 -14.22 6.17
N MET A 24 6.10 -14.91 5.23
CA MET A 24 6.63 -15.22 3.90
C MET A 24 7.02 -13.96 3.14
N LEU A 25 6.05 -13.09 2.85
CA LEU A 25 6.31 -11.92 2.03
C LEU A 25 7.02 -10.82 2.81
N GLN A 26 7.07 -10.88 4.14
CA GLN A 26 7.78 -9.86 4.91
C GLN A 26 9.28 -9.89 4.65
N GLN A 27 9.94 -11.04 4.62
CA GLN A 27 11.38 -11.09 4.35
C GLN A 27 11.72 -10.62 2.93
N PHE A 28 10.96 -11.09 1.95
CA PHE A 28 11.05 -10.65 0.56
C PHE A 28 10.88 -9.12 0.44
N LEU A 29 9.81 -8.57 1.01
CA LEU A 29 9.50 -7.15 0.92
C LEU A 29 10.49 -6.28 1.69
N ILE A 30 10.94 -6.69 2.88
CA ILE A 30 11.98 -5.95 3.63
C ILE A 30 13.26 -5.84 2.79
N THR A 31 13.66 -6.93 2.13
CA THR A 31 14.87 -6.94 1.29
C THR A 31 14.72 -6.02 0.08
N ILE A 32 13.57 -6.05 -0.60
CA ILE A 32 13.28 -5.14 -1.72
C ILE A 32 13.23 -3.68 -1.24
N PHE A 33 12.59 -3.43 -0.11
CA PHE A 33 12.49 -2.08 0.46
C PHE A 33 13.86 -1.52 0.84
N ASP A 34 14.74 -2.32 1.44
CA ASP A 34 16.12 -1.91 1.73
C ASP A 34 16.95 -1.69 0.45
N LYS A 35 16.78 -2.53 -0.59
CA LYS A 35 17.41 -2.29 -1.91
C LYS A 35 16.93 -0.97 -2.53
N LEU A 36 15.64 -0.67 -2.45
CA LEU A 36 15.04 0.58 -2.91
C LEU A 36 15.59 1.79 -2.13
N ASP A 37 15.67 1.69 -0.79
CA ASP A 37 16.19 2.76 0.07
C ASP A 37 17.68 3.07 -0.18
N ARG A 38 18.46 2.04 -0.50
CA ARG A 38 19.91 2.17 -0.75
C ARG A 38 20.28 2.63 -2.15
N GLY A 39 19.34 2.65 -3.09
CA GLY A 39 19.67 2.98 -4.47
C GLY A 39 20.20 1.80 -5.29
N ASN A 40 20.06 0.56 -4.80
CA ASN A 40 20.63 -0.62 -5.45
C ASN A 40 19.80 -1.06 -6.67
N SER A 41 20.45 -1.74 -7.61
CA SER A 41 19.75 -2.44 -8.70
C SER A 41 18.86 -3.55 -8.12
N TRP A 42 17.59 -3.54 -8.50
CA TRP A 42 16.60 -4.55 -8.17
C TRP A 42 15.85 -5.03 -9.42
N ASP A 43 16.40 -4.72 -10.59
CA ASP A 43 15.84 -4.95 -11.92
C ASP A 43 16.12 -6.35 -12.48
N ASP A 44 16.78 -7.21 -11.71
CA ASP A 44 17.04 -8.60 -12.09
C ASP A 44 15.91 -9.54 -11.65
N ASP A 45 15.14 -10.01 -12.63
CA ASP A 45 14.09 -11.01 -12.44
C ASP A 45 14.63 -12.29 -11.75
N PHE A 46 15.87 -12.72 -12.03
CA PHE A 46 16.44 -13.92 -11.44
C PHE A 46 16.72 -13.74 -9.94
N GLU A 47 17.30 -12.61 -9.53
CA GLU A 47 17.48 -12.30 -8.12
C GLU A 47 16.16 -12.19 -7.37
N LEU A 48 15.16 -11.53 -7.97
CA LEU A 48 13.83 -11.39 -7.38
C LEU A 48 13.16 -12.74 -7.16
N ASN A 49 13.21 -13.62 -8.16
CA ASN A 49 12.67 -14.97 -8.04
C ASN A 49 13.42 -15.79 -7.00
N ASN A 50 14.75 -15.72 -6.93
CA ASN A 50 15.51 -16.43 -5.89
C ASN A 50 15.15 -15.94 -4.48
N LEU A 51 15.04 -14.63 -4.28
CA LEU A 51 14.65 -14.05 -2.99
C LEU A 51 13.22 -14.45 -2.60
N LEU A 52 12.31 -14.50 -3.57
CA LEU A 52 10.94 -14.95 -3.35
C LEU A 52 10.92 -16.43 -2.94
N GLN A 53 11.61 -17.30 -3.69
CA GLN A 53 11.66 -18.73 -3.42
C GLN A 53 12.34 -19.06 -2.08
N GLU A 54 13.38 -18.30 -1.70
CA GLU A 54 13.98 -18.40 -0.38
C GLU A 54 13.01 -17.99 0.72
N SER A 55 12.26 -16.90 0.52
CA SER A 55 11.27 -16.44 1.48
C SER A 55 10.10 -17.42 1.63
N ILE A 56 9.66 -18.05 0.55
CA ILE A 56 8.65 -19.14 0.56
C ILE A 56 9.18 -20.33 1.36
N ARG A 57 10.42 -20.78 1.09
CA ARG A 57 11.02 -21.93 1.77
C ARG A 57 11.21 -21.71 3.27
N ASN A 58 11.50 -20.48 3.68
CA ASN A 58 11.70 -20.11 5.08
C ASN A 58 10.38 -19.79 5.81
N SER A 59 9.26 -19.74 5.10
CA SER A 59 7.93 -19.51 5.66
C SER A 59 7.51 -20.66 6.57
N ALA A 60 6.81 -20.35 7.66
CA ALA A 60 6.17 -21.35 8.51
C ALA A 60 4.90 -21.94 7.87
N ASP A 61 4.41 -21.31 6.79
CA ASP A 61 3.18 -21.69 6.09
C ASP A 61 3.41 -22.92 5.19
N LYS A 62 3.19 -24.10 5.79
CA LYS A 62 3.41 -25.41 5.14
C LYS A 62 2.54 -25.65 3.90
N MET A 63 1.45 -24.90 3.72
CA MET A 63 0.52 -25.11 2.62
C MET A 63 1.11 -24.64 1.27
N LEU A 64 1.93 -23.59 1.30
CA LEU A 64 2.59 -23.02 0.11
C LEU A 64 3.79 -23.86 -0.37
N LEU A 65 4.32 -24.74 0.49
CA LEU A 65 5.36 -25.70 0.13
C LEU A 65 4.88 -26.74 -0.91
N THR A 66 3.58 -26.81 -1.18
CA THR A 66 3.01 -27.71 -2.19
C THR A 66 3.13 -27.17 -3.62
N ALA A 67 3.33 -25.86 -3.81
CA ALA A 67 3.39 -25.21 -5.12
C ALA A 67 4.45 -24.07 -5.23
N PRO A 68 5.68 -24.23 -4.71
CA PRO A 68 6.69 -23.17 -4.73
C PRO A 68 7.07 -22.74 -6.16
N ASP A 69 7.16 -23.69 -7.09
CA ASP A 69 7.53 -23.43 -8.50
C ASP A 69 6.39 -22.80 -9.32
N SER A 70 5.18 -22.69 -8.76
CA SER A 70 4.04 -22.11 -9.45
C SER A 70 3.99 -20.58 -9.35
N LEU A 71 4.74 -19.97 -8.42
CA LEU A 71 4.79 -18.51 -8.25
C LEU A 71 6.08 -17.94 -8.84
N VAL A 72 5.93 -17.03 -9.79
CA VAL A 72 7.03 -16.30 -10.42
C VAL A 72 6.78 -14.81 -10.26
N VAL A 73 7.79 -14.06 -9.85
CA VAL A 73 7.77 -12.60 -9.88
C VAL A 73 8.51 -12.14 -11.12
N SER A 74 7.91 -11.20 -11.85
CA SER A 74 8.55 -10.54 -12.97
C SER A 74 8.38 -9.05 -12.85
N LEU A 75 9.32 -8.31 -13.41
CA LEU A 75 9.19 -6.88 -13.55
C LEU A 75 8.46 -6.54 -14.84
N ALA A 76 7.43 -5.70 -14.74
CA ALA A 76 6.80 -5.08 -15.88
C ALA A 76 7.86 -4.22 -16.59
N LYS A 77 8.36 -4.74 -17.71
CA LYS A 77 9.29 -4.01 -18.58
C LYS A 77 8.47 -2.94 -19.29
N TYR A 78 8.78 -1.67 -19.03
CA TYR A 78 8.29 -0.59 -19.86
C TYR A 78 8.95 -0.72 -21.24
N ASP A 79 8.18 -1.12 -22.26
CA ASP A 79 8.64 -1.10 -23.63
C ASP A 79 9.04 0.33 -23.99
N THR A 80 10.34 0.60 -24.01
CA THR A 80 10.92 1.84 -24.55
C THR A 80 11.05 1.67 -26.06
N HIS A 81 9.95 1.37 -26.73
CA HIS A 81 9.88 1.34 -28.19
C HIS A 81 8.51 1.82 -28.65
N ASN A 82 8.39 3.14 -28.78
CA ASN A 82 7.80 3.76 -29.97
C ASN A 82 8.31 5.21 -30.07
N GLY A 83 8.75 5.56 -31.29
CA GLY A 83 9.66 6.65 -31.60
C GLY A 83 9.21 8.06 -31.18
N GLU A 84 10.17 8.91 -30.86
CA GLU A 84 10.69 9.91 -31.80
C GLU A 84 11.89 10.64 -31.17
N GLU A 85 12.88 10.96 -32.01
CA GLU A 85 14.14 11.60 -31.65
C GLU A 85 13.91 12.95 -30.96
N GLY A 86 14.49 13.14 -29.76
CA GLY A 86 14.36 14.40 -29.04
C GLY A 86 15.07 14.45 -27.69
N ILE A 87 16.39 14.65 -27.75
CA ILE A 87 17.25 15.29 -26.72
C ILE A 87 17.10 14.78 -25.27
N SER A 88 18.12 14.00 -24.89
CA SER A 88 18.62 13.79 -23.54
C SER A 88 18.23 14.83 -22.47
N THR A 89 17.36 14.43 -21.55
CA THR A 89 17.49 14.84 -20.14
C THR A 89 17.35 13.61 -19.22
N SER A 90 18.52 13.06 -18.86
CA SER A 90 18.77 11.91 -17.98
C SER A 90 18.38 12.15 -16.50
N LYS A 91 17.24 12.79 -16.25
CA LYS A 91 16.73 13.07 -14.88
C LYS A 91 15.36 12.46 -14.59
N LYS A 92 14.61 12.03 -15.60
CA LYS A 92 13.25 11.47 -15.41
C LYS A 92 13.24 9.96 -15.14
N GLY A 93 14.23 9.21 -15.66
CA GLY A 93 14.35 7.77 -15.44
C GLY A 93 14.84 7.35 -14.05
N ARG A 94 15.65 8.19 -13.37
CA ARG A 94 16.13 7.92 -12.01
C ARG A 94 15.08 8.15 -10.92
N ALA A 95 14.04 8.94 -11.18
CA ALA A 95 13.01 9.26 -10.19
C ALA A 95 11.92 8.17 -10.06
N LEU A 96 11.75 7.33 -11.07
CA LEU A 96 10.74 6.26 -11.07
C LEU A 96 11.12 5.07 -10.17
N GLY A 97 12.42 4.85 -9.93
CA GLY A 97 12.92 3.72 -9.14
C GLY A 97 12.91 3.89 -7.62
N PHE A 98 12.58 5.07 -7.10
CA PHE A 98 12.70 5.38 -5.66
C PHE A 98 11.42 5.93 -5.02
N GLY A 99 10.39 6.19 -5.83
CA GLY A 99 9.10 6.69 -5.36
C GLY A 99 8.17 5.57 -4.90
N ILE A 100 7.01 5.95 -4.37
CA ILE A 100 5.92 5.02 -4.00
C ILE A 100 5.45 4.16 -5.19
N ASP A 101 5.74 4.59 -6.42
CA ASP A 101 5.37 3.93 -7.68
C ASP A 101 6.40 2.92 -8.18
N ALA A 102 7.58 2.82 -7.56
CA ALA A 102 8.58 1.82 -7.95
C ALA A 102 7.99 0.39 -7.87
N LEU A 103 7.08 0.18 -6.93
CA LEU A 103 6.41 -1.11 -6.70
C LEU A 103 5.36 -1.45 -7.77
N ASP A 104 4.97 -0.51 -8.64
CA ASP A 104 4.07 -0.80 -9.77
C ASP A 104 4.71 -1.69 -10.83
N MET A 105 6.05 -1.80 -10.82
CA MET A 105 6.77 -2.68 -11.72
C MET A 105 6.69 -4.14 -11.29
N LEU A 106 6.34 -4.45 -10.03
CA LEU A 106 6.27 -5.84 -9.56
C LEU A 106 4.99 -6.50 -10.06
N ASN A 107 5.14 -7.56 -10.85
CA ASN A 107 4.04 -8.40 -11.31
C ASN A 107 4.23 -9.84 -10.83
N PHE A 108 3.23 -10.36 -10.13
CA PHE A 108 3.25 -11.74 -9.64
C PHE A 108 2.43 -12.60 -10.60
N THR A 109 3.05 -13.64 -11.13
CA THR A 109 2.41 -14.62 -11.99
C THR A 109 2.28 -15.93 -11.23
N TYR A 110 1.05 -16.40 -11.08
CA TYR A 110 0.75 -17.68 -10.45
C TYR A 110 0.25 -18.67 -11.50
N LYS A 111 0.95 -19.81 -11.63
CA LYS A 111 0.60 -20.86 -12.58
C LYS A 111 -0.45 -21.80 -11.98
N VAL A 112 -1.67 -21.65 -12.45
CA VAL A 112 -2.81 -22.47 -12.03
C VAL A 112 -2.90 -23.71 -12.91
N SER A 113 -3.11 -24.88 -12.30
CA SER A 113 -3.32 -26.12 -13.05
C SER A 113 -4.73 -26.19 -13.63
N TRP A 114 -4.87 -26.76 -14.82
CA TRP A 114 -6.18 -27.10 -15.37
C TRP A 114 -6.88 -28.13 -14.45
N PRO A 115 -8.19 -27.98 -14.17
CA PRO A 115 -9.17 -27.06 -14.77
C PRO A 115 -9.39 -25.75 -14.00
N LEU A 116 -8.65 -25.49 -12.92
CA LEU A 116 -8.89 -24.33 -12.05
C LEU A 116 -8.61 -22.99 -12.75
N ASP A 117 -7.82 -23.00 -13.82
CA ASP A 117 -7.57 -21.86 -14.72
C ASP A 117 -8.86 -21.33 -15.39
N LEU A 118 -9.93 -22.15 -15.46
CA LEU A 118 -11.24 -21.68 -15.93
C LEU A 118 -11.84 -20.61 -15.00
N ILE A 119 -11.57 -20.70 -13.69
CA ILE A 119 -12.03 -19.77 -12.67
C ILE A 119 -10.96 -18.71 -12.41
N ILE A 120 -9.71 -19.14 -12.19
CA ILE A 120 -8.56 -18.26 -11.93
C ILE A 120 -7.83 -18.02 -13.26
N ASN A 121 -8.50 -17.31 -14.16
CA ASN A 121 -7.95 -17.01 -15.46
C ASN A 121 -6.94 -15.84 -15.40
N THR A 122 -6.34 -15.53 -16.55
CA THR A 122 -5.39 -14.41 -16.67
C THR A 122 -6.00 -13.05 -16.30
N GLU A 123 -7.29 -12.83 -16.54
CA GLU A 123 -7.98 -11.59 -16.17
C GLU A 123 -8.15 -11.45 -14.66
N ALA A 124 -8.53 -12.53 -13.98
CA ALA A 124 -8.60 -12.60 -12.53
C ALA A 124 -7.24 -12.31 -11.90
N LEU A 125 -6.15 -12.91 -12.41
CA LEU A 125 -4.79 -12.65 -11.94
C LEU A 125 -4.35 -11.20 -12.16
N LYS A 126 -4.80 -10.53 -13.23
CA LYS A 126 -4.57 -9.08 -13.41
C LYS A 126 -5.27 -8.26 -12.33
N LYS A 127 -6.52 -8.61 -11.98
CA LYS A 127 -7.27 -7.94 -10.89
C LYS A 127 -6.58 -8.14 -9.54
N TYR A 128 -6.08 -9.36 -9.26
CA TYR A 128 -5.27 -9.63 -8.06
C TYR A 128 -3.98 -8.80 -8.03
N ASN A 129 -3.24 -8.70 -9.13
CA ASN A 129 -2.02 -7.88 -9.20
C ASN A 129 -2.29 -6.40 -8.96
N GLN A 130 -3.41 -5.87 -9.48
CA GLN A 130 -3.83 -4.50 -9.23
C GLN A 130 -4.08 -4.22 -7.74
N VAL A 131 -4.76 -5.15 -7.06
CA VAL A 131 -4.98 -5.07 -5.61
C VAL A 131 -3.64 -5.16 -4.87
N MET A 132 -2.83 -6.17 -5.18
CA MET A 132 -1.51 -6.38 -4.59
C MET A 132 -0.62 -5.13 -4.72
N GLY A 133 -0.54 -4.53 -5.91
CA GLY A 133 0.24 -3.31 -6.15
C GLY A 133 -0.18 -2.14 -5.27
N PHE A 134 -1.47 -2.00 -4.97
CA PHE A 134 -1.95 -1.02 -4.00
C PHE A 134 -1.56 -1.38 -2.56
N LEU A 135 -1.74 -2.64 -2.16
CA LEU A 135 -1.37 -3.12 -0.82
C LEU A 135 0.13 -2.97 -0.53
N LEU A 136 0.97 -3.21 -1.54
CA LEU A 136 2.42 -3.03 -1.47
C LEU A 136 2.79 -1.57 -1.15
N LYS A 137 2.10 -0.58 -1.73
CA LYS A 137 2.31 0.83 -1.41
C LYS A 137 1.98 1.15 0.05
N VAL A 138 0.85 0.63 0.54
CA VAL A 138 0.45 0.80 1.94
C VAL A 138 1.50 0.18 2.88
N LYS A 139 1.93 -1.04 2.59
CA LYS A 139 2.95 -1.75 3.37
C LYS A 139 4.30 -1.04 3.34
N ARG A 140 4.68 -0.46 2.20
CA ARG A 140 5.89 0.34 2.04
C ARG A 140 5.87 1.61 2.89
N ALA A 141 4.77 2.38 2.83
CA ALA A 141 4.60 3.57 3.64
C ALA A 141 4.64 3.26 5.15
N LYS A 142 3.99 2.16 5.56
CA LYS A 142 4.03 1.70 6.96
C LYS A 142 5.45 1.35 7.39
N PHE A 143 6.17 0.56 6.58
CA PHE A 143 7.54 0.14 6.85
C PHE A 143 8.48 1.33 7.07
N VAL A 144 8.47 2.33 6.16
CA VAL A 144 9.35 3.50 6.29
C VAL A 144 9.02 4.35 7.51
N LEU A 145 7.75 4.49 7.86
CA LEU A 145 7.33 5.24 9.06
C LEU A 145 7.75 4.50 10.34
N ASP A 146 7.64 3.18 10.38
CA ASP A 146 8.09 2.37 11.51
C ASP A 146 9.61 2.46 11.70
N GLU A 147 10.40 2.43 10.62
CA GLU A 147 11.85 2.64 10.69
C GLU A 147 12.21 4.07 11.14
N THR A 148 11.55 5.08 10.56
CA THR A 148 11.73 6.48 10.96
C THR A 148 11.43 6.68 12.44
N ARG A 149 10.33 6.08 12.92
CA ARG A 149 9.96 6.07 14.33
C ARG A 149 11.10 5.50 15.16
N LYS A 150 11.59 4.30 14.86
CA LYS A 150 12.73 3.69 15.60
C LYS A 150 13.95 4.61 15.66
N TRP A 151 14.28 5.31 14.58
CA TRP A 151 15.38 6.28 14.56
C TRP A 151 15.11 7.49 15.47
N MET A 152 13.91 8.08 15.39
CA MET A 152 13.52 9.19 16.26
C MET A 152 13.55 8.81 17.76
N TRP A 153 13.14 7.59 18.12
CA TRP A 153 13.24 7.10 19.51
C TRP A 153 14.69 6.95 19.98
N LYS A 154 15.60 6.49 19.10
CA LYS A 154 17.04 6.43 19.40
C LYS A 154 17.67 7.83 19.48
N ALA A 155 17.16 8.79 18.73
CA ALA A 155 17.63 10.17 18.69
C ALA A 155 17.10 11.05 19.85
N ARG A 156 16.29 10.51 20.76
CA ARG A 156 15.59 11.21 21.86
C ARG A 156 16.50 11.98 22.85
N GLY A 157 17.83 11.85 22.73
CA GLY A 157 18.83 12.66 23.44
C GLY A 157 19.28 13.94 22.72
N ARG A 158 18.86 14.18 21.47
CA ARG A 158 19.19 15.39 20.71
C ARG A 158 18.09 16.44 20.93
N THR A 159 18.34 17.41 21.81
CA THR A 159 17.51 18.61 21.99
C THR A 159 17.56 19.51 20.76
N ALA A 160 16.90 19.10 19.68
CA ALA A 160 16.66 19.96 18.52
C ALA A 160 15.40 20.79 18.77
N HIS A 161 15.49 22.09 18.52
CA HIS A 161 14.42 23.08 18.75
C HIS A 161 13.10 22.75 18.02
N ASN A 162 13.14 21.91 16.98
CA ASN A 162 11.98 21.54 16.16
C ASN A 162 11.57 20.05 16.24
N PHE A 163 12.22 19.26 17.10
CA PHE A 163 11.96 17.81 17.23
C PHE A 163 10.49 17.48 17.53
N LYS A 164 9.80 18.37 18.26
CA LYS A 164 8.37 18.22 18.56
C LYS A 164 7.50 18.24 17.30
N GLN A 165 7.81 19.10 16.33
CA GLN A 165 7.05 19.18 15.09
C GLN A 165 7.25 17.91 14.26
N HIS A 166 8.48 17.42 14.18
CA HIS A 166 8.81 16.19 13.45
C HIS A 166 8.03 15.00 14.03
N LEU A 167 7.95 14.90 15.36
CA LEU A 167 7.12 13.90 16.04
C LEU A 167 5.63 14.03 15.74
N ILE A 168 5.10 15.25 15.63
CA ILE A 168 3.69 15.50 15.31
C ILE A 168 3.40 15.04 13.87
N VAL A 169 4.23 15.43 12.90
CA VAL A 169 4.08 15.02 11.49
C VAL A 169 4.20 13.51 11.34
N ALA A 170 5.20 12.90 11.99
CA ALA A 170 5.34 11.44 12.04
C ALA A 170 4.09 10.75 12.60
N GLN A 171 3.54 11.27 13.71
CA GLN A 171 2.35 10.69 14.33
C GLN A 171 1.10 10.86 13.46
N LYS A 172 0.94 12.01 12.79
CA LYS A 172 -0.15 12.26 11.83
C LYS A 172 -0.11 11.25 10.68
N LEU A 173 1.05 11.09 10.04
CA LEU A 173 1.26 10.13 8.95
C LEU A 173 1.06 8.68 9.40
N LEU A 174 1.64 8.31 10.55
CA LEU A 174 1.53 6.95 11.08
C LEU A 174 0.08 6.61 11.45
N HIS A 175 -0.63 7.52 12.10
CA HIS A 175 -2.04 7.31 12.44
C HIS A 175 -2.89 7.06 11.19
N PHE A 176 -2.69 7.85 10.13
CA PHE A 176 -3.40 7.66 8.87
C PHE A 176 -3.06 6.31 8.23
N VAL A 177 -1.78 5.98 8.09
CA VAL A 177 -1.34 4.73 7.45
C VAL A 177 -1.78 3.50 8.25
N ASP A 178 -1.75 3.56 9.59
CA ASP A 178 -2.24 2.49 10.46
C ASP A 178 -3.75 2.31 10.36
N ALA A 179 -4.52 3.39 10.41
CA ALA A 179 -5.97 3.34 10.24
C ALA A 179 -6.35 2.74 8.88
N PHE A 180 -5.63 3.15 7.82
CA PHE A 180 -5.85 2.65 6.46
C PHE A 180 -5.46 1.17 6.31
N HIS A 181 -4.30 0.76 6.86
CA HIS A 181 -3.87 -0.63 6.88
C HIS A 181 -4.87 -1.52 7.64
N GLN A 182 -5.37 -1.06 8.79
CA GLN A 182 -6.41 -1.79 9.54
C GLN A 182 -7.70 -1.93 8.73
N TYR A 183 -8.16 -0.87 8.06
CA TYR A 183 -9.32 -0.93 7.18
C TYR A 183 -9.16 -2.00 6.09
N VAL A 184 -7.99 -2.05 5.46
CA VAL A 184 -7.66 -3.08 4.47
C VAL A 184 -7.72 -4.48 5.09
N MET A 185 -7.12 -4.69 6.26
CA MET A 185 -7.14 -5.99 6.94
C MET A 185 -8.56 -6.43 7.30
N ASP A 186 -9.39 -5.52 7.83
CA ASP A 186 -10.74 -5.85 8.27
C ASP A 186 -11.68 -6.11 7.08
N ARG A 187 -11.60 -5.28 6.03
CA ARG A 187 -12.54 -5.33 4.90
C ARG A 187 -12.09 -6.24 3.78
N VAL A 188 -10.88 -6.02 3.27
CA VAL A 188 -10.35 -6.73 2.10
C VAL A 188 -9.92 -8.12 2.50
N TYR A 189 -9.20 -8.25 3.61
CA TYR A 189 -8.63 -9.54 4.01
C TYR A 189 -9.61 -10.43 4.76
N HIS A 190 -10.46 -9.89 5.64
CA HIS A 190 -11.41 -10.70 6.44
C HIS A 190 -12.83 -10.71 5.87
N SER A 191 -13.51 -9.56 5.79
CA SER A 191 -14.93 -9.49 5.39
C SER A 191 -15.18 -10.08 4.00
N ALA A 192 -14.43 -9.63 2.99
CA ALA A 192 -14.59 -10.09 1.61
C ALA A 192 -14.28 -11.59 1.45
N TRP A 193 -13.31 -12.11 2.23
CA TRP A 193 -12.98 -13.54 2.21
C TRP A 193 -14.09 -14.39 2.82
N THR A 194 -14.67 -13.97 3.94
CA THR A 194 -15.80 -14.68 4.55
C THR A 194 -16.99 -14.72 3.59
N GLU A 195 -17.32 -13.61 2.95
CA GLU A 195 -18.37 -13.55 1.91
C GLU A 195 -18.09 -14.50 0.74
N LEU A 196 -16.83 -14.60 0.29
CA LEU A 196 -16.42 -15.56 -0.72
C LEU A 196 -16.61 -17.01 -0.24
N CYS A 197 -16.18 -17.34 0.98
CA CYS A 197 -16.32 -18.68 1.53
C CYS A 197 -17.80 -19.09 1.61
N ASP A 198 -18.65 -18.23 2.16
CA ASP A 198 -20.08 -18.49 2.29
C ASP A 198 -20.72 -18.64 0.91
N GLY A 199 -20.43 -17.74 -0.03
CA GLY A 199 -20.90 -17.82 -1.41
C GLY A 199 -20.44 -19.10 -2.11
N MET A 200 -19.19 -19.50 -1.88
CA MET A 200 -18.64 -20.73 -2.48
C MET A 200 -19.35 -21.96 -1.92
N THR A 201 -19.66 -22.01 -0.62
CA THR A 201 -20.42 -23.12 -0.01
C THR A 201 -21.86 -23.22 -0.51
N ALA A 202 -22.47 -22.09 -0.88
CA ALA A 202 -23.83 -22.05 -1.42
C ALA A 202 -23.88 -22.41 -2.91
N ALA A 203 -22.80 -22.19 -3.66
CA ALA A 203 -22.72 -22.45 -5.09
C ALA A 203 -22.79 -23.96 -5.39
N THR A 204 -23.66 -24.32 -6.33
CA THR A 204 -23.93 -25.70 -6.75
C THR A 204 -23.43 -25.98 -8.17
N THR A 205 -23.28 -24.94 -8.98
CA THR A 205 -22.80 -25.03 -10.38
C THR A 205 -21.46 -24.32 -10.58
N LEU A 206 -20.76 -24.65 -11.68
CA LEU A 206 -19.50 -23.99 -12.03
C LEU A 206 -19.71 -22.51 -12.34
N ASP A 207 -20.79 -22.15 -13.02
CA ASP A 207 -21.10 -20.76 -13.35
C ASP A 207 -21.36 -19.93 -12.09
N GLU A 208 -22.09 -20.47 -11.11
CA GLU A 208 -22.28 -19.83 -9.79
C GLU A 208 -20.94 -19.62 -9.07
N VAL A 209 -20.04 -20.60 -9.12
CA VAL A 209 -18.68 -20.47 -8.56
C VAL A 209 -17.89 -19.35 -9.24
N MET A 210 -17.97 -19.23 -10.57
CA MET A 210 -17.31 -18.17 -11.32
C MET A 210 -17.88 -16.79 -10.97
N GLU A 211 -19.21 -16.68 -10.85
CA GLU A 211 -19.87 -15.43 -10.44
C GLU A 211 -19.48 -15.00 -9.03
N VAL A 212 -19.43 -15.94 -8.08
CA VAL A 212 -19.02 -15.66 -6.70
C VAL A 212 -17.56 -15.17 -6.64
N HIS A 213 -16.66 -15.79 -7.40
CA HIS A 213 -15.25 -15.37 -7.47
C HIS A 213 -15.08 -13.99 -8.11
N GLU A 214 -15.82 -13.71 -9.19
CA GLU A 214 -15.79 -12.41 -9.85
C GLU A 214 -16.38 -11.30 -8.96
N ALA A 215 -17.45 -11.60 -8.22
CA ALA A 215 -18.02 -10.69 -7.24
C ALA A 215 -17.03 -10.37 -6.11
N TYR A 216 -16.31 -11.38 -5.61
CA TYR A 216 -15.22 -11.19 -4.65
C TYR A 216 -14.12 -10.29 -5.20
N LEU A 217 -13.62 -10.55 -6.41
CA LEU A 217 -12.60 -9.73 -7.07
C LEU A 217 -13.03 -8.27 -7.24
N SER A 218 -14.26 -8.06 -7.72
CA SER A 218 -14.85 -6.72 -7.86
C SER A 218 -14.99 -6.01 -6.51
N SER A 219 -15.35 -6.75 -5.45
CA SER A 219 -15.45 -6.23 -4.09
C SER A 219 -14.08 -5.75 -3.58
N ILE A 220 -13.04 -6.59 -3.65
CA ILE A 220 -11.69 -6.22 -3.18
C ILE A 220 -11.07 -5.07 -4.00
N GLN A 221 -11.30 -5.01 -5.32
CA GLN A 221 -10.83 -3.91 -6.16
C GLN A 221 -11.47 -2.59 -5.76
N ARG A 222 -12.78 -2.60 -5.49
CA ARG A 222 -13.51 -1.42 -5.04
C ARG A 222 -13.03 -0.97 -3.66
N GLN A 223 -12.87 -1.89 -2.72
CA GLN A 223 -12.44 -1.59 -1.35
C GLN A 223 -11.00 -1.06 -1.29
N CYS A 224 -10.13 -1.49 -2.21
CA CYS A 224 -8.77 -0.96 -2.40
C CYS A 224 -8.70 0.30 -3.28
N PHE A 225 -9.85 0.87 -3.68
CA PHE A 225 -9.93 2.09 -4.51
C PHE A 225 -9.30 1.95 -5.91
N VAL A 226 -9.17 0.72 -6.43
CA VAL A 226 -8.57 0.43 -7.75
C VAL A 226 -9.62 0.39 -8.88
N ALA A 227 -10.90 0.52 -8.53
CA ALA A 227 -11.99 0.54 -9.50
C ALA A 227 -11.99 1.79 -10.40
N SER A 228 -12.50 1.64 -11.63
CA SER A 228 -12.46 2.63 -12.71
C SER A 228 -13.38 3.85 -12.55
N ASP A 229 -14.13 3.95 -11.45
CA ASP A 229 -15.00 5.11 -11.21
C ASP A 229 -14.18 6.32 -10.75
N LYS A 230 -14.46 7.46 -11.42
CA LYS A 230 -13.75 8.75 -11.27
C LYS A 230 -13.60 9.17 -9.81
N LEU A 231 -14.59 8.89 -8.97
CA LEU A 231 -14.54 9.29 -7.55
C LEU A 231 -13.59 8.41 -6.73
N TRP A 232 -13.57 7.10 -6.98
CA TRP A 232 -12.60 6.20 -6.35
C TRP A 232 -11.18 6.50 -6.81
N ALA A 233 -11.00 6.85 -8.08
CA ALA A 233 -9.71 7.31 -8.60
C ALA A 233 -9.22 8.59 -7.89
N LEU A 234 -10.11 9.52 -7.56
CA LEU A 234 -9.76 10.72 -6.78
C LEU A 234 -9.34 10.37 -5.35
N ILE A 235 -10.05 9.45 -4.68
CA ILE A 235 -9.68 8.99 -3.34
C ILE A 235 -8.33 8.27 -3.39
N ALA A 236 -8.16 7.33 -4.31
CA ALA A 236 -6.91 6.60 -4.53
C ALA A 236 -5.73 7.54 -4.78
N SER A 237 -5.93 8.58 -5.59
CA SER A 237 -4.93 9.61 -5.85
C SER A 237 -4.50 10.31 -4.56
N ARG A 238 -5.44 10.68 -3.70
CA ARG A 238 -5.15 11.35 -2.41
C ARG A 238 -4.48 10.44 -1.40
N VAL A 239 -4.94 9.19 -1.30
CA VAL A 239 -4.28 8.17 -0.49
C VAL A 239 -2.85 7.98 -0.97
N LYS A 240 -2.63 7.80 -2.28
CA LYS A 240 -1.30 7.68 -2.88
C LYS A 240 -0.42 8.89 -2.60
N THR A 241 -0.96 10.12 -2.64
CA THR A 241 -0.21 11.31 -2.22
C THR A 241 0.24 11.21 -0.76
N ILE A 242 -0.65 10.84 0.16
CA ILE A 242 -0.31 10.68 1.59
C ILE A 242 0.74 9.58 1.80
N LEU A 243 0.62 8.45 1.10
CA LEU A 243 1.63 7.39 1.13
C LEU A 243 2.98 7.90 0.60
N GLY A 244 2.99 8.72 -0.44
CA GLY A 244 4.20 9.37 -0.95
C GLY A 244 4.82 10.36 0.06
N LEU A 245 3.99 11.14 0.75
CA LEU A 245 4.44 12.05 1.82
C LEU A 245 5.14 11.31 2.97
N ALA A 246 4.73 10.06 3.26
CA ALA A 246 5.42 9.23 4.24
C ALA A 246 6.86 8.87 3.82
N LEU A 247 7.09 8.63 2.53
CA LEU A 247 8.44 8.39 1.98
C LEU A 247 9.26 9.68 1.95
N ASP A 248 8.67 10.79 1.54
CA ASP A 248 9.33 12.11 1.58
C ASP A 248 9.79 12.44 3.00
N PHE A 249 8.93 12.22 4.00
CA PHE A 249 9.25 12.42 5.42
C PHE A 249 10.41 11.53 5.87
N HIS A 250 10.39 10.24 5.53
CA HIS A 250 11.49 9.32 5.83
C HIS A 250 12.83 9.81 5.27
N ASN A 251 12.85 10.24 4.01
CA ASN A 251 14.05 10.72 3.33
C ASN A 251 14.62 11.99 3.99
N VAL A 252 13.75 12.89 4.44
CA VAL A 252 14.16 14.10 5.17
C VAL A 252 14.80 13.72 6.52
N GLU A 253 14.18 12.83 7.29
CA GLU A 253 14.71 12.34 8.56
C GLU A 253 16.02 11.56 8.41
N GLN A 254 16.16 10.77 7.35
CA GLN A 254 17.41 10.07 7.02
C GLN A 254 18.54 11.06 6.72
N THR A 255 18.25 12.13 5.98
CA THR A 255 19.21 13.19 5.65
C THR A 255 19.66 13.94 6.92
N LEU A 256 18.72 14.23 7.84
CA LEU A 256 19.02 14.84 9.13
C LEU A 256 19.87 13.94 10.03
N SER A 257 19.61 12.63 9.99
CA SER A 257 20.31 11.63 10.83
C SER A 257 21.75 11.37 10.37
N THR A 258 22.01 11.36 9.06
CA THR A 258 23.30 10.97 8.45
C THR A 258 24.36 12.08 8.47
N GLY A 259 24.07 13.23 9.10
CA GLY A 259 25.06 14.28 9.31
C GLY A 259 24.89 15.51 8.42
N GLY A 260 23.65 15.91 8.13
CA GLY A 260 23.33 17.27 7.66
C GLY A 260 23.71 18.34 8.72
N THR A 261 25.01 18.57 8.91
CA THR A 261 25.56 19.55 9.87
C THR A 261 25.58 20.97 9.28
N ALA A 262 25.51 21.09 7.95
CA ALA A 262 25.40 22.37 7.27
C ALA A 262 24.05 23.03 7.58
N SER A 263 24.09 24.25 8.12
CA SER A 263 22.91 25.05 8.47
C SER A 263 21.90 25.15 7.32
N ALA A 264 22.37 25.33 6.08
CA ALA A 264 21.53 25.40 4.88
C ALA A 264 20.75 24.10 4.61
N VAL A 265 21.36 22.93 4.84
CA VAL A 265 20.69 21.63 4.64
C VAL A 265 19.60 21.46 5.69
N ARG A 266 19.87 21.83 6.95
CA ARG A 266 18.87 21.79 8.02
C ARG A 266 17.67 22.70 7.70
N THR A 267 17.91 23.95 7.32
CA THR A 267 16.83 24.87 6.94
C THR A 267 15.98 24.32 5.80
N ARG A 268 16.60 23.71 4.79
CA ARG A 268 15.86 23.05 3.69
C ARG A 268 15.01 21.89 4.19
N CYS A 269 15.54 21.02 5.04
CA CYS A 269 14.79 19.91 5.64
C CYS A 269 13.58 20.40 6.45
N GLU A 270 13.74 21.46 7.24
CA GLU A 270 12.63 22.05 8.01
C GLU A 270 11.53 22.61 7.08
N MET A 271 11.91 23.30 5.99
CA MET A 271 10.96 23.77 4.99
C MET A 271 10.20 22.62 4.30
N GLU A 272 10.87 21.48 4.06
CA GLU A 272 10.22 20.29 3.52
C GLU A 272 9.25 19.65 4.52
N ILE A 273 9.57 19.63 5.81
CA ILE A 273 8.65 19.12 6.85
C ILE A 273 7.41 20.00 6.95
N ASP A 274 7.56 21.32 6.91
CA ASP A 274 6.43 22.25 6.85
C ASP A 274 5.56 22.03 5.60
N ARG A 275 6.19 21.76 4.44
CA ARG A 275 5.48 21.43 3.19
C ARG A 275 4.70 20.12 3.34
N ILE A 276 5.33 19.08 3.88
CA ILE A 276 4.73 17.77 4.09
C ILE A 276 3.52 17.88 5.02
N GLU A 277 3.64 18.61 6.12
CA GLU A 277 2.54 18.82 7.07
C GLU A 277 1.33 19.48 6.40
N LYS A 278 1.55 20.59 5.68
CA LYS A 278 0.47 21.31 4.99
C LYS A 278 -0.20 20.44 3.93
N GLN A 279 0.59 19.75 3.11
CA GLN A 279 0.04 18.87 2.06
C GLN A 279 -0.72 17.68 2.65
N PHE A 280 -0.25 17.13 3.77
CA PHE A 280 -0.97 16.09 4.49
C PHE A 280 -2.32 16.58 4.98
N ASP A 281 -2.35 17.72 5.69
CA ASP A 281 -3.58 18.29 6.24
C ASP A 281 -4.60 18.60 5.12
N GLU A 282 -4.17 19.19 4.01
CA GLU A 282 -5.02 19.43 2.82
C GLU A 282 -5.57 18.12 2.23
N CYS A 283 -4.74 17.09 2.10
CA CYS A 283 -5.15 15.80 1.54
C CYS A 283 -6.16 15.08 2.45
N VAL A 284 -5.92 15.05 3.76
CA VAL A 284 -6.81 14.40 4.73
C VAL A 284 -8.15 15.12 4.79
N ILE A 285 -8.15 16.45 4.84
CA ILE A 285 -9.39 17.24 4.83
C ILE A 285 -10.21 16.97 3.57
N PHE A 286 -9.56 16.98 2.40
CA PHE A 286 -10.23 16.69 1.14
C PHE A 286 -10.81 15.26 1.11
N LEU A 287 -10.04 14.28 1.59
CA LEU A 287 -10.46 12.88 1.65
C LEU A 287 -11.67 12.70 2.59
N LEU A 288 -11.61 13.27 3.80
CA LEU A 288 -12.73 13.25 4.74
C LEU A 288 -13.98 13.93 4.18
N ARG A 289 -13.84 15.03 3.45
CA ARG A 289 -14.97 15.72 2.81
C ARG A 289 -15.65 14.86 1.75
N ILE A 290 -14.87 14.20 0.89
CA ILE A 290 -15.41 13.31 -0.15
C ILE A 290 -16.09 12.09 0.47
N LEU A 291 -15.42 11.45 1.44
CA LEU A 291 -15.96 10.26 2.10
C LEU A 291 -17.25 10.60 2.88
N SER A 292 -17.27 11.71 3.61
CA SER A 292 -18.47 12.17 4.34
C SER A 292 -19.62 12.50 3.39
N PHE A 293 -19.35 13.17 2.26
CA PHE A 293 -20.37 13.42 1.25
C PHE A 293 -20.97 12.12 0.70
N LYS A 294 -20.12 11.10 0.46
CA LYS A 294 -20.58 9.80 -0.02
C LYS A 294 -21.41 9.04 1.01
N LEU A 295 -21.05 9.10 2.29
CA LEU A 295 -21.81 8.51 3.38
C LEU A 295 -23.20 9.15 3.54
N ASN A 296 -23.32 10.45 3.24
CA ASN A 296 -24.60 11.16 3.29
C ASN A 296 -25.52 10.83 2.09
N VAL A 297 -24.95 10.45 0.94
CA VAL A 297 -25.71 10.17 -0.30
C VAL A 297 -25.99 8.68 -0.48
N GLY A 298 -25.22 7.79 0.15
CA GLY A 298 -25.38 6.34 -0.01
C GLY A 298 -24.90 5.53 1.19
N HIS A 299 -25.39 4.28 1.27
CA HIS A 299 -25.05 3.37 2.37
C HIS A 299 -23.74 2.63 2.09
N PHE A 300 -22.62 3.18 2.56
CA PHE A 300 -21.29 2.57 2.46
C PHE A 300 -20.69 2.32 3.87
N PRO A 301 -21.17 1.30 4.59
CA PRO A 301 -20.76 1.05 5.99
C PRO A 301 -19.26 0.81 6.13
N HIS A 302 -18.59 0.28 5.11
CA HIS A 302 -17.14 0.10 5.09
C HIS A 302 -16.36 1.43 5.11
N LEU A 303 -16.86 2.47 4.43
CA LEU A 303 -16.22 3.79 4.45
C LEU A 303 -16.48 4.54 5.75
N ALA A 304 -17.62 4.30 6.41
CA ALA A 304 -17.96 4.94 7.69
C ALA A 304 -16.94 4.57 8.78
N ASP A 305 -16.55 3.30 8.84
CA ASP A 305 -15.51 2.83 9.77
C ASP A 305 -14.16 3.50 9.48
N LEU A 306 -13.74 3.57 8.21
CA LEU A 306 -12.50 4.25 7.82
C LEU A 306 -12.49 5.73 8.21
N VAL A 307 -13.59 6.45 7.94
CA VAL A 307 -13.73 7.87 8.31
C VAL A 307 -13.65 8.05 9.82
N THR A 308 -14.33 7.18 10.58
CA THR A 308 -14.33 7.23 12.05
C THR A 308 -12.93 6.99 12.62
N ARG A 309 -12.17 6.06 12.03
CA ARG A 309 -10.79 5.77 12.46
C ARG A 309 -9.82 6.90 12.12
N ILE A 310 -9.92 7.49 10.94
CA ILE A 310 -9.06 8.62 10.52
C ILE A 310 -9.39 9.89 11.31
N ASN A 311 -10.67 10.15 11.56
CA ASN A 311 -11.15 11.37 12.20
C ASN A 311 -11.68 11.08 13.62
N TYR A 312 -11.01 10.18 14.34
CA TYR A 312 -11.38 9.87 15.72
C TYR A 312 -11.29 11.14 16.58
N ASN A 313 -12.28 11.37 17.43
CA ASN A 313 -12.46 12.61 18.23
C ASN A 313 -12.55 13.91 17.40
N HIS A 314 -12.92 13.84 16.13
CA HIS A 314 -13.07 15.03 15.26
C HIS A 314 -11.81 15.89 15.14
N TYR A 315 -10.63 15.25 15.24
CA TYR A 315 -9.36 15.96 15.23
C TYR A 315 -9.15 16.79 13.96
N PHE A 316 -9.57 16.29 12.80
CA PHE A 316 -9.42 16.98 11.51
C PHE A 316 -10.70 17.72 11.08
N MET A 317 -11.88 17.18 11.38
CA MET A 317 -13.16 17.73 10.92
C MET A 317 -14.26 17.49 11.97
N SER A 318 -15.04 18.52 12.32
CA SER A 318 -16.22 18.36 13.19
C SER A 318 -17.44 17.86 12.43
N ASP A 319 -18.44 17.34 13.16
CA ASP A 319 -19.70 16.82 12.60
C ASP A 319 -20.50 17.84 11.78
N SER A 320 -20.34 19.14 12.06
CA SER A 320 -20.97 20.23 11.31
C SER A 320 -20.23 20.57 10.01
N GLY A 321 -19.14 19.87 9.70
CA GLY A 321 -18.20 20.22 8.64
C GLY A 321 -17.38 21.47 8.94
N SER A 322 -17.46 22.01 10.16
CA SER A 322 -16.59 23.09 10.61
C SER A 322 -15.21 22.52 10.96
N PHE A 323 -14.16 23.22 10.55
CA PHE A 323 -12.79 22.77 10.80
C PHE A 323 -12.46 23.02 12.26
N SER A 324 -12.00 21.99 12.97
CA SER A 324 -11.27 22.25 14.20
C SER A 324 -10.02 23.00 13.78
N ALA A 325 -9.91 24.27 14.21
CA ALA A 325 -8.68 25.01 14.02
C ALA A 325 -7.54 24.13 14.55
N ILE A 326 -6.65 23.69 13.66
CA ILE A 326 -5.37 23.14 14.05
C ILE A 326 -4.80 24.14 15.07
N PRO A 327 -4.33 23.72 16.26
CA PRO A 327 -3.75 24.64 17.23
C PRO A 327 -2.38 25.12 16.72
N GLY A 328 -2.40 25.91 15.65
CA GLY A 328 -1.25 26.50 14.95
C GLY A 328 -1.08 27.99 15.22
N SER A 329 -1.85 28.57 16.14
CA SER A 329 -1.67 29.96 16.57
C SER A 329 -1.99 30.14 18.05
N ARG A 330 -1.28 29.44 18.92
CA ARG A 330 -1.01 30.06 20.23
C ARG A 330 0.15 31.04 20.02
N PRO A 331 -0.06 32.36 20.20
CA PRO A 331 1.07 33.28 20.19
C PRO A 331 2.04 32.87 21.30
N ARG A 332 3.33 32.96 20.98
CA ARG A 332 4.44 32.67 21.90
C ARG A 332 4.32 33.44 23.20
#